data_AF-A0AA38FZW0-F1
#
_entry.id   AF-A0AA38FZW0-F1
#
_cell.length_a   1.000
_cell.length_b   1.000
_cell.length_c   1.000
_cell.angle_alpha   90.00
_cell.angle_beta   90.00
_cell.angle_gamma   90.00
#
_symmetry.space_group_name_H-M   'P 1'
#
loop_
_entity.id
_entity.type
_entity.pdbx_description
1 polymer ?
#
loop_
_entity_poly.entity_id
_entity_poly.type
_entity_poly.pdbx_seq_one_letter_code
_entity_poly.pdbx_strand_id
1 'polypeptide(L)'
;QFVERYTPTDCDRYVTNVVDTMGGTKKTLVMREISENGVQMFLANKESLAPCDVALFVYDSSDEASWKKTAELLVEVATHGENSGFEVPCLMVAAKDDLDPHPVPISDSAR
;
A
#
# COMPACT_ATOMS: atom_id res chain seq x y z
N GLN A 1 -16.52 1.53 -13.34
CA GLN A 1 -16.19 2.63 -14.28
C GLN A 1 -15.23 3.56 -13.56
N PHE A 2 -14.08 3.86 -14.16
CA PHE A 2 -13.13 4.84 -13.61
C PHE A 2 -13.69 6.26 -13.78
N VAL A 3 -13.46 7.12 -12.79
CA VAL A 3 -13.86 8.53 -12.82
C VAL A 3 -12.60 9.37 -12.62
N GLU A 4 -12.30 10.23 -13.59
CA GLU A 4 -11.07 11.02 -13.60
C GLU A 4 -11.00 12.08 -12.50
N ARG A 5 -12.16 12.48 -11.97
CA ARG A 5 -12.25 13.46 -10.89
C ARG A 5 -11.66 12.89 -9.60
N TYR A 6 -10.56 13.48 -9.14
CA TYR A 6 -9.99 13.18 -7.84
C TYR A 6 -10.89 13.71 -6.72
N THR A 7 -11.25 12.83 -5.79
CA THR A 7 -11.84 13.18 -4.50
C THR A 7 -10.96 12.53 -3.43
N PRO A 8 -10.20 13.31 -2.65
CA PRO A 8 -9.37 12.76 -1.60
C PRO A 8 -10.17 11.89 -0.64
N THR A 9 -9.48 10.91 -0.07
CA THR A 9 -10.05 10.09 1.00
C THR A 9 -9.71 10.76 2.33
N ASP A 10 -10.71 11.40 2.93
CA ASP A 10 -10.55 12.19 4.16
C ASP A 10 -10.69 11.36 5.45
N CYS A 11 -11.02 10.07 5.31
CA CYS A 11 -11.29 9.14 6.40
C CYS A 11 -11.00 7.70 5.99
N ASP A 12 -10.83 6.79 6.95
CA ASP A 12 -10.62 5.37 6.66
C ASP A 12 -11.73 4.80 5.76
N ARG A 13 -11.34 4.21 4.63
CA ARG A 13 -12.25 3.49 3.74
C ARG A 13 -11.96 2.01 3.80
N TYR A 14 -13.04 1.22 3.82
CA TYR A 14 -12.97 -0.23 3.81
C TYR A 14 -13.73 -0.77 2.62
N VAL A 15 -13.13 -1.74 1.93
CA VAL A 15 -13.81 -2.53 0.91
C VAL A 15 -13.62 -4.01 1.21
N THR A 16 -14.67 -4.78 0.95
CA THR A 16 -14.64 -6.23 1.10
C THR A 16 -15.03 -6.89 -0.21
N ASN A 17 -14.34 -7.95 -0.56
CA ASN A 17 -14.68 -8.77 -1.71
C ASN A 17 -14.38 -10.24 -1.44
N VAL A 18 -15.10 -11.14 -2.12
CA VAL A 18 -14.81 -12.57 -2.08
C VAL A 18 -13.91 -12.92 -3.27
N VAL A 19 -12.75 -13.49 -2.99
CA VAL A 19 -11.77 -13.92 -3.99
C VAL A 19 -11.68 -15.45 -4.01
N ASP A 20 -11.56 -16.02 -5.20
CA ASP A 20 -11.27 -17.45 -5.37
C ASP A 20 -9.75 -17.66 -5.30
N THR A 21 -9.33 -18.73 -4.63
CA THR A 21 -7.91 -19.07 -4.46
C THR A 21 -7.59 -20.36 -5.22
N MET A 22 -6.31 -20.58 -5.52
CA MET A 22 -5.89 -21.81 -6.20
C MET A 22 -6.37 -23.03 -5.41
N GLY A 23 -7.22 -23.84 -6.04
CA GLY A 23 -7.93 -24.96 -5.40
C GLY A 23 -9.42 -24.75 -5.17
N GLY A 24 -10.01 -23.65 -5.66
CA GLY A 24 -11.47 -23.41 -5.62
C GLY A 24 -12.00 -22.98 -4.24
N THR A 25 -11.09 -22.63 -3.31
CA THR A 25 -11.46 -22.16 -1.98
C THR A 25 -11.71 -20.66 -2.03
N LYS A 26 -12.86 -20.22 -1.53
CA LYS A 26 -13.20 -18.79 -1.46
C LYS A 26 -12.68 -18.17 -0.17
N LYS A 27 -12.07 -17.00 -0.26
CA LYS A 27 -11.64 -16.18 0.88
C LYS A 27 -12.24 -14.78 0.80
N THR A 28 -12.41 -14.12 1.94
CA THR A 28 -12.81 -12.71 1.98
C THR A 28 -11.55 -11.85 2.04
N LEU A 29 -11.36 -10.98 1.06
CA LEU A 29 -10.35 -9.94 1.06
C LEU A 29 -10.96 -8.68 1.65
N VAL A 30 -10.36 -8.19 2.73
CA VAL A 30 -10.71 -6.90 3.35
C VAL A 30 -9.56 -5.95 3.08
N MET A 31 -9.85 -4.81 2.45
CA MET A 31 -8.86 -3.77 2.21
C MET A 31 -9.25 -2.52 2.99
N ARG A 32 -8.28 -1.93 3.68
CA ARG A 32 -8.39 -0.63 4.33
C ARG A 32 -7.49 0.35 3.60
N GLU A 33 -8.07 1.43 3.09
CA GLU A 33 -7.30 2.55 2.57
C GLU A 33 -6.84 3.42 3.74
N ILE A 34 -5.54 3.72 3.78
CA ILE A 34 -4.94 4.65 4.73
C ILE A 34 -4.33 5.77 3.90
N SER A 35 -4.82 6.99 4.10
CA SER A 35 -4.22 8.16 3.44
C SER A 35 -2.80 8.36 3.93
N GLU A 36 -1.96 8.96 3.09
CA GLU A 36 -0.57 9.25 3.41
C GLU A 36 -0.40 10.03 4.73
N ASN A 37 -1.22 11.08 4.93
CA ASN A 37 -1.24 11.87 6.17
C ASN A 37 -1.75 11.07 7.38
N GLY A 38 -2.47 9.98 7.15
CA GLY A 38 -3.03 9.12 8.20
C GLY A 38 -2.04 8.08 8.72
N VAL A 39 -0.93 7.82 8.01
CA VAL A 39 0.04 6.78 8.39
C VAL A 39 0.65 7.06 9.76
N GLN A 40 1.09 8.30 10.02
CA GLN A 40 1.68 8.66 11.30
C GLN A 40 0.71 8.41 12.48
N MET A 41 -0.56 8.76 12.30
CA MET A 41 -1.59 8.53 13.32
C MET A 41 -1.91 7.04 13.49
N PHE A 42 -1.88 6.28 12.39
CA PHE A 42 -2.07 4.83 12.40
C PHE A 42 -0.94 4.11 13.15
N LEU A 43 0.32 4.45 12.88
CA LEU A 43 1.49 3.83 13.51
C LEU A 43 1.72 4.28 14.96
N ALA A 44 1.07 5.36 15.42
CA ALA A 44 1.11 5.77 16.83
C ALA A 44 0.61 4.66 17.78
N ASN A 45 -0.24 3.75 17.30
CA ASN A 45 -0.55 2.51 18.00
C ASN A 45 0.46 1.42 17.64
N LYS A 46 1.13 0.87 18.66
CA LYS A 46 2.09 -0.24 18.51
C LYS A 46 1.48 -1.45 17.81
N GLU A 47 0.22 -1.77 18.10
CA GLU A 47 -0.47 -2.96 17.58
C GLU A 47 -1.24 -2.70 16.27
N SER A 48 -1.03 -1.53 15.64
CA SER A 48 -1.75 -1.13 14.43
C SER A 48 -1.61 -2.11 13.26
N LEU A 49 -0.47 -2.80 13.16
CA LEU A 49 -0.19 -3.81 12.13
C LEU A 49 -0.64 -5.22 12.51
N ALA A 50 -0.98 -5.49 13.77
CA ALA A 50 -1.40 -6.82 14.22
C ALA A 50 -2.56 -7.44 13.42
N PRO A 51 -3.59 -6.69 12.96
CA PRO A 51 -4.67 -7.26 12.15
C PRO A 51 -4.37 -7.25 10.63
N CYS A 52 -3.19 -6.82 10.19
CA CYS A 52 -2.84 -6.66 8.78
C CYS A 52 -2.11 -7.91 8.28
N ASP A 53 -2.66 -8.60 7.28
CA ASP A 53 -2.02 -9.77 6.67
C ASP A 53 -0.97 -9.38 5.60
N VAL A 54 -1.18 -8.27 4.88
CA VAL A 54 -0.33 -7.76 3.79
C VAL A 54 -0.49 -6.25 3.68
N ALA A 55 0.62 -5.52 3.56
CA ALA A 55 0.64 -4.08 3.30
C ALA A 55 0.90 -3.77 1.82
N LEU A 56 0.06 -2.91 1.23
CA LEU A 56 0.19 -2.46 -0.15
C LEU A 56 0.61 -0.99 -0.20
N PHE A 57 1.66 -0.70 -0.97
CA PHE A 57 2.21 0.63 -1.17
C PHE A 57 2.04 1.02 -2.63
N VAL A 58 1.13 1.95 -2.91
CA VAL A 58 0.74 2.32 -4.28
C VAL A 58 1.41 3.63 -4.66
N TYR A 59 2.10 3.66 -5.80
CA TYR A 59 2.68 4.86 -6.36
C TYR A 59 2.21 5.08 -7.80
N ASP A 60 2.24 6.33 -8.25
CA ASP A 60 1.98 6.69 -9.65
C ASP A 60 3.23 6.46 -10.49
N SER A 61 3.17 5.57 -11.48
CA SER A 61 4.32 5.22 -12.33
C SER A 61 4.79 6.38 -13.23
N SER A 62 3.94 7.39 -13.42
CA SER A 62 4.26 8.62 -14.17
C SER A 62 4.86 9.72 -13.29
N ASP A 63 4.98 9.52 -11.97
CA ASP A 63 5.48 10.51 -11.01
C ASP A 63 6.61 9.97 -10.12
N GLU A 64 7.84 10.40 -10.38
CA GLU A 64 9.03 10.03 -9.59
C GLU A 64 8.90 10.45 -8.10
N ALA A 65 8.22 11.56 -7.80
CA ALA A 65 8.03 12.01 -6.43
C ALA A 65 7.10 11.03 -5.67
N SER A 66 6.08 10.51 -6.34
CA SER A 66 5.20 9.48 -5.80
C SER A 66 5.96 8.20 -5.45
N TRP A 67 6.87 7.76 -6.31
CA TRP A 67 7.74 6.59 -6.03
C TRP A 67 8.61 6.79 -4.78
N LYS A 68 9.37 7.89 -4.72
CA LYS A 68 10.29 8.17 -3.59
C LYS A 68 9.55 8.18 -2.25
N LYS A 69 8.42 8.89 -2.21
CA LYS A 69 7.59 9.00 -1.02
C LYS A 69 7.01 7.65 -0.58
N THR A 70 6.58 6.84 -1.54
CA THR A 70 6.06 5.50 -1.28
C THR A 70 7.14 4.56 -0.75
N ALA A 71 8.37 4.67 -1.24
CA ALA A 71 9.52 3.92 -0.73
C ALA A 71 9.87 4.32 0.72
N GLU A 72 9.81 5.61 1.05
CA GLU A 72 9.99 6.09 2.43
C GLU A 72 8.92 5.52 3.37
N LEU A 73 7.65 5.54 2.96
CA LEU A 73 6.55 4.94 3.74
C LEU A 73 6.73 3.43 3.94
N LEU A 74 7.22 2.71 2.94
CA LEU A 74 7.51 1.28 3.07
C LEU A 74 8.54 1.04 4.17
N VAL A 75 9.64 1.80 4.18
CA VAL A 75 10.68 1.68 5.20
C VAL A 75 10.12 2.01 6.59
N GLU A 76 9.31 3.06 6.71
CA GLU A 76 8.68 3.45 7.98
C GLU A 76 7.79 2.34 8.54
N VAL A 77 6.87 1.82 7.71
CA VAL A 77 5.91 0.77 8.12
C VAL A 77 6.63 -0.55 8.43
N ALA A 78 7.59 -0.96 7.60
CA ALA A 78 8.38 -2.18 7.83
C ALA A 78 9.16 -2.10 9.15
N THR A 79 9.83 -0.95 9.39
CA THR A 79 10.55 -0.68 10.64
C THR A 79 9.61 -0.71 11.86
N HIS A 80 8.40 -0.17 11.73
CA HIS A 80 7.39 -0.27 12.80
C HIS A 80 6.97 -1.72 13.05
N GLY A 81 6.78 -2.52 12.01
CA GLY A 81 6.49 -3.95 12.09
C GLY A 81 7.56 -4.72 12.88
N GLU A 82 8.83 -4.55 12.53
CA GLU A 82 9.97 -5.15 13.23
C GLU A 82 10.02 -4.74 14.71
N ASN A 83 9.88 -3.45 15.00
CA ASN A 83 9.93 -2.93 16.37
C ASN A 83 8.74 -3.37 17.24
N SER A 84 7.59 -3.62 16.63
CA SER A 84 6.37 -4.01 17.32
C SER A 84 6.21 -5.52 17.46
N GLY A 85 6.91 -6.31 16.63
CA GLY A 85 6.73 -7.76 16.51
C GLY A 85 5.57 -8.16 15.60
N PHE A 86 5.00 -7.20 14.85
CA PHE A 86 3.91 -7.40 13.89
C PHE A 86 4.42 -7.11 12.47
N GLU A 87 5.48 -7.80 12.07
CA GLU A 87 6.00 -7.74 10.71
C GLU A 87 4.92 -8.19 9.71
N VAL A 88 4.80 -7.44 8.61
CA VAL A 88 3.83 -7.71 7.55
C VAL A 88 4.53 -7.78 6.20
N PRO A 89 4.18 -8.73 5.32
CA PRO A 89 4.64 -8.70 3.93
C PRO A 89 4.24 -7.39 3.25
N CYS A 90 5.20 -6.73 2.59
CA CYS A 90 4.99 -5.47 1.89
C CYS A 90 5.08 -5.68 0.37
N LEU A 91 4.18 -5.05 -0.39
CA LEU A 91 4.20 -5.04 -1.85
C LEU A 91 4.09 -3.61 -2.39
N MET A 92 5.00 -3.23 -3.30
CA MET A 92 4.89 -1.99 -4.07
C MET A 92 4.06 -2.23 -5.34
N VAL A 93 3.14 -1.33 -5.63
CA VAL A 93 2.23 -1.40 -6.79
C VAL A 93 2.37 -0.12 -7.61
N ALA A 94 2.83 -0.29 -8.85
CA ALA A 94 2.84 0.77 -9.85
C ALA A 94 1.42 0.97 -10.40
N ALA A 95 0.83 2.13 -10.16
CA ALA A 95 -0.48 2.53 -10.67
C ALA A 95 -0.33 3.54 -11.82
N LYS A 96 -1.43 3.76 -12.55
CA LYS A 96 -1.50 4.64 -13.74
C LYS A 96 -0.55 4.27 -14.87
N ASP A 97 -0.35 2.96 -15.06
CA ASP A 97 0.45 2.41 -16.17
C ASP A 97 -0.15 2.72 -17.56
N ASP A 98 -1.39 3.22 -17.61
CA ASP A 98 -2.02 3.74 -18.82
C ASP A 98 -1.48 5.13 -19.25
N LEU A 99 -0.78 5.84 -18.36
CA LEU A 99 -0.05 7.06 -18.68
C LEU A 99 1.38 6.75 -19.14
N ASP A 100 2.01 7.69 -19.85
CA ASP A 100 3.42 7.55 -20.21
C ASP A 100 4.27 7.46 -18.93
N PRO A 101 4.97 6.34 -18.69
CA PRO A 101 5.72 6.16 -17.47
C PRO A 101 6.87 7.16 -17.43
N HIS A 102 7.12 7.72 -16.23
CA HIS A 102 8.37 8.43 -16.02
C HIS A 102 9.49 7.39 -16.12
N PRO A 103 10.63 7.68 -16.79
CA PRO A 103 11.77 6.78 -16.76
C PRO A 103 12.21 6.62 -15.30
N VAL A 104 11.81 5.53 -14.66
CA VAL A 104 12.24 5.16 -13.31
C VAL A 104 13.62 4.53 -13.47
N PRO A 105 14.70 5.08 -12.88
CA PRO A 105 15.95 4.35 -12.83
C PRO A 105 15.71 3.08 -12.03
N ILE A 106 15.78 1.93 -12.69
CA ILE A 106 15.79 0.62 -12.06
C ILE A 106 17.03 0.62 -11.16
N SER A 107 16.85 0.86 -9.85
CA SER A 107 17.91 0.60 -8.89
C SER A 107 17.89 -0.89 -8.61
N ASP A 108 18.90 -1.57 -9.15
CA ASP A 108 19.23 -2.98 -8.88
C ASP A 108 19.57 -3.19 -7.39
N SER A 109 18.57 -3.08 -6.51
CA SER A 109 18.72 -3.43 -5.10
C SER A 109 17.54 -4.29 -4.64
N ALA A 110 17.25 -5.33 -5.41
CA ALA A 110 16.66 -6.55 -4.86
C ALA A 110 17.80 -7.52 -4.54
N ARG A 111 18.20 -7.57 -3.27
CA ARG A 111 18.99 -8.66 -2.72
C ARG A 111 18.57 -8.94 -1.29
#